data_AF-A0A8S3Q9H0-F1
#
_entry.id   AF-A0A8S3Q9H0-F1
#
_cell.length_a   1.000
_cell.length_b   1.000
_cell.length_c   1.000
_cell.angle_alpha   90.00
_cell.angle_beta   90.00
_cell.angle_gamma   90.00
#
_symmetry.space_group_name_H-M   'P 1'
#
loop_
_entity.id
_entity.type
_entity.pdbx_description
1 polymer ?
#
loop_
_entity_poly.entity_id
_entity_poly.type
_entity_poly.pdbx_seq_one_letter_code
_entity_poly.pdbx_strand_id
1 'polypeptide(L)'
;MMELTGEVLHKFDVMRTGIPSESNDELFNYSTNLTIRGLHNLQMEDTMKEGDISKIIPNLKECIPIFYAHSCLSKYLFECVDYITKEPVFFLFLKNLVLEGSMVNLRGGQGNNIEANLVQEHSVRNQKELIRVLGANKTETAISAVTAAAPVISQICRNFDAEHKIPKKASRHSKIISA
;
A
#
# COMPACT_ATOMS: atom_id res chain seq x y z
N MET A 1 16.43 12.03 -22.83
CA MET A 1 15.89 10.74 -23.31
C MET A 1 17.07 9.85 -23.70
N MET A 2 17.02 8.56 -23.33
CA MET A 2 17.93 7.47 -23.72
C MET A 2 19.32 7.39 -23.05
N GLU A 3 19.37 7.14 -21.73
CA GLU A 3 20.46 6.33 -21.11
C GLU A 3 19.94 5.43 -19.95
N LEU A 4 18.69 5.60 -19.51
CA LEU A 4 18.08 4.90 -18.37
C LEU A 4 17.58 3.47 -18.65
N THR A 5 17.76 2.94 -19.87
CA THR A 5 17.20 1.62 -20.22
C THR A 5 18.20 0.47 -20.05
N GLY A 6 19.48 0.66 -20.38
CA GLY A 6 20.47 -0.43 -20.37
C GLY A 6 20.92 -0.86 -18.97
N GLU A 7 21.29 0.10 -18.12
CA GLU A 7 21.80 -0.17 -16.77
C GLU A 7 20.70 -0.71 -15.83
N VAL A 8 19.48 -0.21 -16.03
CA VAL A 8 18.29 -0.64 -15.31
C VAL A 8 17.89 -2.05 -15.75
N LEU A 9 17.94 -2.37 -17.06
CA LEU A 9 17.71 -3.73 -17.56
C LEU A 9 18.77 -4.73 -17.11
N HIS A 10 20.04 -4.34 -17.05
CA HIS A 10 21.12 -5.20 -16.57
C HIS A 10 21.03 -5.45 -15.05
N LYS A 11 20.59 -4.46 -14.26
CA LYS A 11 20.23 -4.66 -12.84
C LYS A 11 18.97 -5.50 -12.67
N PHE A 12 17.98 -5.34 -13.56
CA PHE A 12 16.78 -6.18 -13.59
C PHE A 12 17.13 -7.65 -13.89
N ASP A 13 18.14 -7.93 -14.72
CA ASP A 13 18.58 -9.29 -15.01
C ASP A 13 19.30 -9.95 -13.82
N VAL A 14 20.06 -9.16 -13.04
CA VAL A 14 20.66 -9.61 -11.74
C VAL A 14 19.60 -9.84 -10.66
N MET A 15 18.41 -9.25 -10.80
CA MET A 15 17.27 -9.49 -9.92
C MET A 15 16.35 -10.62 -10.43
N ARG A 16 16.47 -10.95 -11.73
CA ARG A 16 15.79 -12.07 -12.40
C ARG A 16 16.58 -13.37 -12.31
N THR A 17 17.89 -13.29 -12.18
CA THR A 17 18.80 -14.42 -12.06
C THR A 17 19.71 -14.17 -10.87
N GLY A 18 19.74 -15.12 -9.94
CA GLY A 18 20.52 -15.02 -8.72
C GLY A 18 21.98 -14.63 -9.00
N ILE A 19 22.63 -14.10 -7.96
CA ILE A 19 24.08 -13.85 -7.91
C ILE A 19 24.79 -14.95 -8.71
N PRO A 20 25.52 -14.63 -9.79
CA PRO A 20 26.14 -15.66 -10.62
C PRO A 20 27.25 -16.30 -9.80
N SER A 21 26.91 -17.42 -9.16
CA SER A 21 27.88 -18.33 -8.56
C SER A 21 28.15 -19.43 -9.57
N GLU A 22 29.43 -19.77 -9.75
CA GLU A 22 29.90 -20.77 -10.72
C GLU A 22 29.37 -22.19 -10.43
N SER A 23 28.66 -22.38 -9.31
CA SER A 23 27.84 -23.55 -9.01
C SER A 23 26.36 -23.13 -8.97
N ASN A 24 25.57 -23.61 -9.93
CA ASN A 24 24.15 -23.31 -10.07
C ASN A 24 23.30 -24.02 -9.00
N ASP A 25 23.46 -23.65 -7.72
CA ASP A 25 22.63 -24.15 -6.61
C ASP A 25 21.28 -23.42 -6.63
N GLU A 26 20.31 -24.05 -7.28
CA GLU A 26 18.94 -23.55 -7.42
C GLU A 26 18.26 -23.37 -6.06
N LEU A 27 18.57 -24.22 -5.06
CA LEU A 27 17.97 -24.14 -3.73
C LEU A 27 18.49 -22.92 -2.98
N PHE A 28 19.82 -22.69 -3.02
CA PHE A 28 20.43 -21.51 -2.42
C PHE A 28 19.94 -20.21 -3.07
N ASN A 29 19.80 -20.20 -4.40
CA ASN A 29 19.27 -19.05 -5.13
C ASN A 29 17.80 -18.79 -4.76
N TYR A 30 16.97 -19.82 -4.66
CA TYR A 30 15.58 -19.69 -4.24
C TYR A 30 15.47 -19.16 -2.80
N SER A 31 16.20 -19.75 -1.85
CA SER A 31 16.15 -19.35 -0.44
C SER A 31 16.63 -17.91 -0.23
N THR A 32 17.67 -17.51 -0.97
CA THR A 32 18.21 -16.15 -0.93
C THR A 32 17.19 -15.15 -1.48
N ASN A 33 16.58 -15.44 -2.64
CA ASN A 33 15.55 -14.60 -3.23
C ASN A 33 14.30 -14.48 -2.33
N LEU A 34 13.87 -15.57 -1.72
CA LEU A 34 12.75 -15.56 -0.77
C LEU A 34 13.05 -14.65 0.43
N THR A 35 14.27 -14.76 0.98
CA THR A 35 14.70 -13.96 2.13
C THR A 35 14.80 -12.47 1.78
N ILE A 36 15.40 -12.13 0.63
CA ILE A 36 15.50 -10.74 0.15
C ILE A 36 14.11 -10.14 -0.04
N ARG A 37 13.18 -10.87 -0.64
CA ARG A 37 11.79 -10.42 -0.82
C ARG A 37 11.05 -10.25 0.51
N GLY A 38 11.28 -11.16 1.46
CA GLY A 38 10.75 -11.03 2.82
C GLY A 38 11.27 -9.78 3.52
N LEU A 39 12.56 -9.50 3.41
CA LEU A 39 13.18 -8.31 3.99
C LEU A 39 12.69 -7.02 3.31
N HIS A 40 12.52 -7.04 1.99
CA HIS A 40 11.97 -5.91 1.25
C HIS A 40 10.53 -5.57 1.68
N ASN A 41 9.68 -6.57 1.93
CA ASN A 41 8.35 -6.33 2.49
C ASN A 41 8.40 -5.67 3.88
N LEU A 42 9.30 -6.13 4.76
CA LEU A 42 9.50 -5.50 6.08
C LEU A 42 9.98 -4.06 5.94
N GLN A 43 10.92 -3.80 5.02
CA GLN A 43 11.42 -2.46 4.72
C GLN A 43 10.31 -1.53 4.22
N MET A 44 9.40 -2.04 3.38
CA MET A 44 8.25 -1.26 2.91
C MET A 44 7.31 -0.89 4.05
N GLU A 45 6.95 -1.85 4.92
CA GLU A 45 6.13 -1.57 6.09
C GLU A 45 6.77 -0.54 7.03
N ASP A 46 8.08 -0.65 7.24
CA ASP A 46 8.83 0.26 8.10
C ASP A 46 8.89 1.67 7.49
N THR A 47 9.19 1.76 6.19
CA THR A 47 9.17 3.03 5.44
C THR A 47 7.83 3.75 5.57
N MET A 48 6.71 3.01 5.49
CA MET A 48 5.38 3.57 5.63
C MET A 48 5.05 3.99 7.07
N LYS A 49 5.50 3.26 8.08
CA LYS A 49 5.30 3.61 9.50
C LYS A 49 6.12 4.82 9.91
N GLU A 50 7.39 4.87 9.52
CA GLU A 50 8.32 5.96 9.82
C GLU A 50 7.99 7.23 9.03
N GLY A 51 7.44 7.11 7.82
CA GLY A 51 7.22 8.25 6.95
C GLY A 51 8.45 8.63 6.14
N ASP A 52 9.34 7.68 5.85
CA ASP A 52 10.61 7.97 5.18
C ASP A 52 10.43 8.12 3.66
N ILE A 53 10.21 9.37 3.26
CA ILE A 53 10.01 9.80 1.87
C ILE A 53 11.15 9.36 0.94
N SER A 54 12.39 9.32 1.45
CA SER A 54 13.56 9.02 0.64
C SER A 54 13.59 7.58 0.14
N LYS A 55 12.94 6.67 0.87
CA LYS A 55 12.92 5.23 0.59
C LYS A 55 11.72 4.78 -0.27
N ILE A 56 10.69 5.62 -0.42
CA ILE A 56 9.48 5.27 -1.19
C ILE A 56 9.83 4.93 -2.64
N ILE A 57 10.53 5.82 -3.35
CA ILE A 57 10.84 5.64 -4.77
C ILE A 57 11.79 4.45 -5.01
N PRO A 58 12.88 4.28 -4.24
CA PRO A 58 13.68 3.04 -4.29
C PRO A 58 12.84 1.79 -4.09
N ASN A 59 12.00 1.74 -3.05
CA ASN A 59 11.17 0.57 -2.76
C ASN A 59 10.20 0.25 -3.90
N LEU A 60 9.59 1.27 -4.53
CA LEU A 60 8.71 1.08 -5.70
C LEU A 60 9.46 0.57 -6.93
N LYS A 61 10.72 0.99 -7.14
CA LYS A 61 11.56 0.46 -8.24
C LYS A 61 11.84 -1.03 -8.07
N GLU A 62 12.07 -1.48 -6.84
CA GLU A 62 12.26 -2.90 -6.50
C GLU A 62 10.98 -3.74 -6.68
N CYS A 63 9.79 -3.11 -6.67
CA CYS A 63 8.51 -3.78 -6.96
C CYS A 63 8.26 -4.03 -8.46
N ILE A 64 8.82 -3.21 -9.34
CA ILE A 64 8.65 -3.30 -10.81
C ILE A 64 8.94 -4.70 -11.38
N PRO A 65 10.08 -5.36 -11.08
CA PRO A 65 10.38 -6.67 -11.64
C PRO A 65 9.39 -7.73 -11.15
N ILE A 66 8.91 -7.60 -9.91
CA ILE A 66 7.95 -8.51 -9.30
C ILE A 66 6.62 -8.43 -10.04
N PHE A 67 6.09 -7.23 -10.24
CA PHE A 67 4.83 -7.03 -10.94
C PHE A 67 4.93 -7.30 -12.44
N TYR A 68 6.11 -7.09 -13.04
CA TYR A 68 6.36 -7.44 -14.43
C TYR A 68 6.39 -8.96 -14.65
N ALA A 69 6.97 -9.73 -13.71
CA ALA A 69 7.02 -11.18 -13.81
C ALA A 69 5.65 -11.86 -13.69
N HIS A 70 4.67 -11.20 -13.07
CA HIS A 70 3.32 -11.74 -12.85
C HIS A 70 2.27 -10.95 -13.64
N SER A 71 1.76 -11.53 -14.73
CA SER A 71 0.80 -10.86 -15.62
C SER A 71 -0.49 -10.36 -14.93
N CYS A 72 -0.93 -11.02 -13.86
CA CYS A 72 -2.08 -10.62 -13.04
C CYS A 72 -1.84 -9.36 -12.19
N LEU A 73 -0.58 -8.93 -12.02
CA LEU A 73 -0.19 -7.77 -11.22
C LEU A 73 0.20 -6.56 -12.08
N SER A 74 -0.02 -6.62 -13.39
CA SER A 74 0.28 -5.56 -14.36
C SER A 74 -0.35 -4.21 -14.02
N LYS A 75 -1.50 -4.19 -13.32
CA LYS A 75 -2.10 -2.96 -12.80
C LYS A 75 -1.17 -2.25 -11.81
N TYR A 76 -0.60 -2.98 -10.86
CA TYR A 76 0.31 -2.43 -9.85
C TYR A 76 1.65 -2.00 -10.46
N LEU A 77 2.11 -2.71 -11.48
CA LEU A 77 3.25 -2.28 -12.29
C LEU A 77 2.99 -0.89 -12.90
N PHE A 78 1.83 -0.71 -13.53
CA PHE A 78 1.46 0.55 -14.16
C PHE A 78 1.41 1.68 -13.13
N GLU A 79 0.78 1.45 -11.97
CA GLU A 79 0.73 2.42 -10.87
C GLU A 79 2.14 2.79 -10.36
N CYS A 80 3.05 1.82 -10.22
CA CYS A 80 4.43 2.09 -9.80
C CYS A 80 5.19 2.96 -10.82
N VAL A 81 5.10 2.61 -12.11
CA VAL A 81 5.76 3.35 -13.18
C VAL A 81 5.17 4.76 -13.29
N ASP A 82 3.86 4.88 -13.22
CA ASP A 82 3.15 6.15 -13.25
C ASP A 82 3.56 7.06 -12.07
N TYR A 83 3.67 6.50 -10.87
CA TYR A 83 4.11 7.25 -9.69
C TYR A 83 5.57 7.71 -9.81
N ILE A 84 6.46 6.82 -10.25
CA ILE A 84 7.89 7.15 -10.42
C ILE A 84 8.11 8.18 -11.54
N THR A 85 7.35 8.10 -12.64
CA THR A 85 7.48 9.04 -13.77
C THR A 85 6.91 10.42 -13.46
N LYS A 86 5.95 10.52 -12.54
CA LYS A 86 5.43 11.80 -12.05
C LYS A 86 6.40 12.52 -11.11
N GLU A 87 7.24 11.80 -10.37
CA GLU A 87 8.22 12.36 -9.42
C GLU A 87 9.12 13.47 -10.00
N PRO A 88 9.76 13.31 -11.19
CA PRO A 88 10.62 14.34 -11.77
C PRO A 88 9.86 15.47 -12.49
N VAL A 89 8.56 15.29 -12.78
CA VAL A 89 7.72 16.29 -13.49
C VAL A 89 7.25 17.38 -12.52
N PHE A 90 7.14 17.08 -11.23
CA PHE A 90 6.83 18.09 -10.22
C PHE A 90 8.05 19.00 -9.96
N PHE A 91 7.81 20.31 -9.87
CA PHE A 91 8.80 21.26 -9.35
C PHE A 91 9.30 20.78 -7.98
N LEU A 92 10.58 21.03 -7.65
CA LEU A 92 11.26 20.51 -6.45
C LEU A 92 10.42 20.65 -5.15
N PHE A 93 9.66 21.75 -5.02
CA PHE A 93 8.79 22.00 -3.88
C PHE A 93 7.51 21.13 -3.86
N LEU A 94 6.89 20.90 -5.02
CA LEU A 94 5.67 20.09 -5.13
C LEU A 94 5.94 18.60 -4.95
N LYS A 95 7.14 18.15 -5.34
CA LYS A 95 7.58 16.76 -5.17
C LYS A 95 7.48 16.31 -3.71
N ASN A 96 8.07 17.07 -2.79
CA ASN A 96 8.06 16.70 -1.37
C ASN A 96 6.63 16.70 -0.81
N LEU A 97 5.79 17.67 -1.20
CA LEU A 97 4.39 17.70 -0.78
C LEU A 97 3.59 16.49 -1.27
N VAL A 98 3.82 16.04 -2.51
CA VAL A 98 3.15 14.85 -3.06
C VAL A 98 3.60 13.58 -2.33
N LEU A 99 4.90 13.47 -2.03
CA LEU A 99 5.43 12.32 -1.29
C LEU A 99 4.98 12.34 0.18
N GLU A 100 5.01 13.49 0.84
CA GLU A 100 4.48 13.68 2.20
C GLU A 100 2.98 13.37 2.24
N GLY A 101 2.22 13.82 1.24
CA GLY A 101 0.78 13.55 1.13
C GLY A 101 0.41 12.09 0.84
N SER A 102 1.38 11.23 0.53
CA SER A 102 1.15 9.79 0.37
C SER A 102 0.90 9.07 1.70
N MET A 103 1.21 9.71 2.82
CA MET A 103 1.03 9.17 4.17
C MET A 103 0.27 10.15 5.05
N VAL A 104 -0.42 9.61 6.05
CA VAL A 104 -1.22 10.38 7.00
C VAL A 104 -0.93 9.89 8.42
N ASN A 105 -0.59 10.82 9.30
CA ASN A 105 -0.43 10.54 10.72
C ASN A 105 -1.70 10.91 11.49
N LEU A 106 -2.64 9.96 11.61
CA LEU A 106 -3.91 10.20 12.29
C LEU A 106 -3.80 10.23 13.82
N ARG A 107 -2.78 9.57 14.40
CA ARG A 107 -2.65 9.38 15.85
C ARG A 107 -1.61 10.30 16.49
N GLY A 108 -0.79 10.96 15.67
CA GLY A 108 0.39 11.70 16.12
C GLY A 108 1.53 10.79 16.56
N GLY A 109 2.71 11.37 16.79
CA GLY A 109 3.91 10.64 17.22
C GLY A 109 4.66 9.96 16.07
N GLN A 110 5.91 9.59 16.32
CA GLN A 110 6.78 8.90 15.36
C GLN A 110 6.34 7.45 15.16
N GLY A 111 6.47 6.91 13.94
CA GLY A 111 6.13 5.52 13.64
C GLY A 111 4.63 5.21 13.49
N ASN A 112 3.77 6.24 13.56
CA ASN A 112 2.31 6.09 13.50
C ASN A 112 1.72 6.55 12.15
N ASN A 113 2.55 6.67 11.12
CA ASN A 113 2.08 7.00 9.78
C ASN A 113 1.30 5.81 9.18
N ILE A 114 0.30 6.14 8.37
CA ILE A 114 -0.53 5.19 7.66
C ILE A 114 -0.58 5.66 6.21
N GLU A 115 -0.56 4.72 5.26
CA GLU A 115 -0.75 5.03 3.84
C GLU A 115 -2.07 5.79 3.62
N ALA A 116 -2.00 6.93 2.91
CA ALA A 116 -3.17 7.77 2.63
C ALA A 116 -4.25 6.99 1.87
N ASN A 117 -3.83 6.12 0.94
CA ASN A 117 -4.73 5.24 0.20
C ASN A 117 -5.50 4.29 1.13
N LEU A 118 -4.83 3.69 2.12
CA LEU A 118 -5.47 2.80 3.09
C LEU A 118 -6.47 3.56 3.97
N VAL A 119 -6.13 4.78 4.40
CA VAL A 119 -7.05 5.66 5.14
C VAL A 119 -8.30 5.97 4.31
N GLN A 120 -8.11 6.30 3.03
CA GLN A 120 -9.20 6.58 2.11
C GLN A 120 -10.07 5.33 1.86
N GLU A 121 -9.47 4.15 1.71
CA GLU A 121 -10.20 2.89 1.55
C GLU A 121 -11.11 2.61 2.76
N HIS A 122 -10.59 2.79 3.98
CA HIS A 122 -11.37 2.64 5.20
C HIS A 122 -12.51 3.66 5.29
N SER A 123 -12.26 4.91 4.90
CA SER A 123 -13.28 5.96 4.88
C SER A 123 -14.42 5.63 3.90
N VAL A 124 -14.07 5.23 2.68
CA VAL A 124 -15.04 4.85 1.63
C VAL A 124 -15.84 3.62 2.06
N ARG A 125 -15.21 2.63 2.69
CA ARG A 125 -15.89 1.43 3.19
C ARG A 125 -16.93 1.79 4.25
N ASN A 126 -16.57 2.63 5.21
CA ASN A 126 -17.46 3.12 6.26
C ASN A 126 -18.66 3.89 5.67
N GLN A 127 -18.41 4.81 4.74
CA GLN A 127 -19.48 5.56 4.07
C GLN A 127 -20.44 4.64 3.31
N LYS A 128 -19.93 3.64 2.58
CA LYS A 128 -20.76 2.67 1.87
C LYS A 128 -21.66 1.85 2.82
N GLU A 129 -21.16 1.49 3.99
CA GLU A 129 -21.95 0.79 5.00
C GLU A 129 -23.08 1.67 5.53
N LEU A 130 -22.81 2.92 5.86
CA LEU A 130 -23.83 3.86 6.32
C LEU A 130 -24.90 4.15 5.25
N ILE A 131 -24.49 4.31 3.99
CA ILE A 131 -25.41 4.49 2.85
C ILE A 131 -26.27 3.23 2.65
N ARG A 132 -25.74 2.04 2.94
CA ARG A 132 -26.49 0.78 2.87
C ARG A 132 -27.60 0.75 3.93
N VAL A 133 -27.34 1.26 5.12
CA VAL A 133 -28.31 1.31 6.24
C VAL A 133 -29.50 2.21 5.94
N LEU A 134 -29.34 3.25 5.09
CA LEU A 134 -30.44 4.13 4.67
C LEU A 134 -31.58 3.41 3.91
N GLY A 135 -31.35 2.20 3.37
CA GLY A 135 -32.39 1.40 2.72
C GLY A 135 -33.04 2.11 1.53
N ALA A 136 -34.36 2.30 1.58
CA ALA A 136 -35.13 3.00 0.55
C ALA A 136 -35.00 4.55 0.62
N ASN A 137 -34.54 5.09 1.75
CA ASN A 137 -34.43 6.54 1.99
C ASN A 137 -33.11 7.12 1.44
N LYS A 138 -32.68 6.68 0.26
CA LYS A 138 -31.47 7.18 -0.42
C LYS A 138 -31.77 8.46 -1.20
N THR A 139 -32.12 9.52 -0.50
CA THR A 139 -32.14 10.86 -1.08
C THR A 139 -30.75 11.46 -1.03
N GLU A 140 -30.44 12.39 -1.93
CA GLU A 140 -29.15 13.10 -1.94
C GLU A 140 -28.86 13.80 -0.61
N THR A 141 -29.91 14.41 -0.02
CA THR A 141 -29.84 15.07 1.28
C THR A 141 -29.51 14.10 2.42
N ALA A 142 -30.13 12.93 2.44
CA ALA A 142 -29.87 11.91 3.45
C ALA A 142 -28.47 11.31 3.30
N ILE A 143 -28.03 11.06 2.05
CA ILE A 143 -26.69 10.55 1.77
C ILE A 143 -25.64 11.57 2.24
N SER A 144 -25.77 12.84 1.87
CA SER A 144 -24.83 13.90 2.26
C SER A 144 -24.77 14.09 3.79
N ALA A 145 -25.93 14.09 4.45
CA ALA A 145 -25.99 14.19 5.91
C ALA A 145 -25.28 13.01 6.60
N VAL A 146 -25.51 11.78 6.13
CA VAL A 146 -24.92 10.57 6.71
C VAL A 146 -23.42 10.48 6.43
N THR A 147 -22.96 10.82 5.23
CA THR A 147 -21.52 10.79 4.91
C THR A 147 -20.75 11.85 5.68
N ALA A 148 -21.34 13.03 5.92
CA ALA A 148 -20.76 14.06 6.78
C ALA A 148 -20.68 13.64 8.25
N ALA A 149 -21.68 12.89 8.75
CA ALA A 149 -21.69 12.36 10.12
C ALA A 149 -20.83 11.09 10.31
N ALA A 150 -20.40 10.44 9.22
CA ALA A 150 -19.67 9.17 9.23
C ALA A 150 -18.45 9.11 10.19
N PRO A 151 -17.53 10.10 10.23
CA PRO A 151 -16.39 10.03 11.15
C PRO A 151 -16.81 10.08 12.61
N VAL A 152 -17.83 10.90 12.93
CA VAL A 152 -18.35 11.04 14.30
C VAL A 152 -19.04 9.75 14.75
N ILE A 153 -19.88 9.17 13.90
CA ILE A 153 -20.54 7.88 14.17
C ILE A 153 -19.50 6.80 14.43
N SER A 154 -18.48 6.71 13.58
CA SER A 154 -17.38 5.75 13.77
C SER A 154 -16.64 5.94 15.09
N GLN A 155 -16.43 7.19 15.53
CA GLN A 155 -15.77 7.47 16.80
C GLN A 155 -16.65 7.06 17.99
N ILE A 156 -17.95 7.34 17.94
CA ILE A 156 -18.90 6.94 18.98
C ILE A 156 -18.94 5.42 19.11
N CYS A 157 -19.06 4.68 18.00
CA CYS A 157 -19.05 3.22 18.01
C CYS A 157 -17.76 2.67 18.62
N ARG A 158 -16.60 3.22 18.25
CA ARG A 158 -15.30 2.80 18.81
C ARG A 158 -15.21 3.03 20.31
N ASN A 159 -15.68 4.18 20.80
CA ASN A 159 -15.68 4.49 22.23
C ASN A 159 -16.62 3.56 22.99
N PHE A 160 -17.82 3.34 22.46
CA PHE A 160 -18.81 2.43 23.03
C PHE A 160 -18.26 1.00 23.15
N ASP A 161 -17.66 0.47 22.07
CA ASP A 161 -17.04 -0.86 22.06
C ASP A 161 -15.88 -0.95 23.07
N ALA A 162 -15.08 0.10 23.21
CA ALA A 162 -13.96 0.16 24.15
C ALA A 162 -14.42 0.15 25.61
N GLU A 163 -15.45 0.93 25.94
CA GLU A 163 -16.03 0.98 27.29
C GLU A 163 -16.65 -0.36 27.70
N HIS A 164 -17.35 -1.01 26.77
CA HIS A 164 -18.05 -2.27 27.01
C HIS A 164 -17.18 -3.51 26.77
N LYS A 165 -15.88 -3.31 26.44
CA LYS A 165 -14.91 -4.37 26.13
C LYS A 165 -15.43 -5.36 25.07
N ILE A 166 -16.19 -4.85 24.11
CA ILE A 166 -16.74 -5.67 23.03
C ILE A 166 -15.57 -6.14 22.16
N PRO A 167 -15.37 -7.46 21.97
CA PRO A 167 -14.26 -7.96 21.18
C PRO A 167 -14.46 -7.54 19.72
N LYS A 168 -13.39 -7.03 19.10
CA LYS A 168 -13.39 -6.73 17.66
C LYS A 168 -13.75 -7.99 16.89
N LYS A 169 -14.74 -7.90 16.01
CA LYS A 169 -15.16 -9.01 15.16
C LYS A 169 -14.00 -9.39 14.23
N ALA A 170 -13.30 -10.47 14.53
CA ALA A 170 -12.25 -11.00 13.67
C ALA A 170 -12.91 -11.53 12.39
N SER A 171 -12.62 -10.91 11.23
CA SER A 171 -12.98 -11.51 9.95
C SER A 171 -12.07 -12.71 9.70
N ARG A 172 -12.54 -13.92 9.98
CA ARG A 172 -11.89 -15.14 9.50
C ARG A 172 -12.02 -15.16 7.97
N HIS A 173 -10.93 -14.91 7.25
CA HIS A 173 -10.79 -15.43 5.89
C HIS A 173 -10.56 -16.94 6.00
N SER A 174 -11.62 -17.73 6.18
CA SER A 174 -11.54 -19.17 5.92
C SER A 174 -11.59 -19.37 4.40
N LYS A 175 -10.43 -19.52 3.78
CA LYS A 175 -10.40 -20.20 2.47
C LYS A 175 -10.91 -21.61 2.72
N ILE A 176 -12.09 -21.94 2.17
CA ILE A 176 -12.51 -23.33 2.02
C ILE A 176 -11.51 -23.92 1.04
N ILE A 177 -10.51 -24.65 1.55
CA ILE A 177 -9.69 -25.52 0.72
C ILE A 177 -10.59 -26.72 0.46
N SER A 178 -11.22 -26.75 -0.71
CA SER A 178 -11.81 -27.98 -1.24
C SER A 178 -10.68 -28.98 -1.46
N ALA A 179 -10.69 -30.05 -0.67
CA ALA A 179 -9.84 -31.22 -0.85
C ALA A 179 -10.21 -31.98 -2.14
#